data_AF-A0A2V8MKJ8-F1
#
_entry.id   AF-A0A2V8MKJ8-F1
#
_cell.length_a   1.000
_cell.length_b   1.000
_cell.length_c   1.000
_cell.angle_alpha   90.00
_cell.angle_beta   90.00
_cell.angle_gamma   90.00
#
_symmetry.space_group_name_H-M   'P 1'
#
loop_
_entity.id
_entity.type
_entity.pdbx_description
1 polymer ?
#
loop_
_entity_poly.entity_id
_entity_poly.type
_entity_poly.pdbx_seq_one_letter_code
_entity_poly.pdbx_strand_id
1 'polypeptide(L)'
;MNFLRERKLSQAASDLIQFDADSIRQIGSAQRQASPDVWLVDPDAYEKNGRVLRDSDSPRMLAYSTKDRVLYATDGCNSCARRVPMKLESLPSSELKQFAEDNSIRADLMEKLLTLLAGNAG
;
A
#
# COMPACT_ATOMS: atom_id res chain seq x y z
N MET A 1 1.06 14.57 -4.04
CA MET A 1 1.68 13.22 -4.07
C MET A 1 1.26 12.52 -5.35
N ASN A 2 2.14 11.68 -5.89
CA ASN A 2 1.81 10.86 -7.06
C ASN A 2 1.34 9.50 -6.54
N PHE A 3 0.04 9.25 -6.61
CA PHE A 3 -0.54 7.94 -6.38
C PHE A 3 -0.64 7.23 -7.72
N LEU A 4 -0.08 6.03 -7.82
CA LEU A 4 -0.38 5.23 -9.00
C LEU A 4 -1.77 4.63 -8.87
N ARG A 5 -2.60 4.88 -9.89
CA ARG A 5 -3.95 4.37 -10.05
C ARG A 5 -4.20 4.12 -11.54
N GLU A 6 -4.91 3.04 -11.84
CA GLU A 6 -5.17 2.60 -13.22
C GLU A 6 -6.25 3.42 -13.93
N ARG A 7 -7.05 4.19 -13.19
CA ARG A 7 -8.12 5.03 -13.73
C ARG A 7 -8.36 6.30 -12.92
N LYS A 8 -9.08 7.24 -13.52
CA LYS A 8 -9.61 8.42 -12.83
C LYS A 8 -10.64 7.99 -11.79
N LEU A 9 -10.58 8.62 -10.63
CA LEU A 9 -11.46 8.35 -9.50
C LEU A 9 -12.48 9.48 -9.29
N SER A 10 -13.61 9.15 -8.66
CA SER A 10 -14.54 10.11 -8.09
C SER A 10 -13.86 11.00 -7.04
N GLN A 11 -14.44 12.16 -6.75
CA GLN A 11 -13.89 13.08 -5.74
C GLN A 11 -13.89 12.42 -4.36
N ALA A 12 -14.99 11.75 -3.99
CA ALA A 12 -15.09 11.02 -2.73
C ALA A 12 -14.00 9.94 -2.57
N ALA A 13 -13.74 9.15 -3.61
CA ALA A 13 -12.65 8.18 -3.62
C ALA A 13 -11.27 8.85 -3.49
N SER A 14 -11.08 10.02 -4.09
CA SER A 14 -9.83 10.79 -3.98
C SER A 14 -9.60 11.34 -2.57
N ASP A 15 -10.66 11.80 -1.89
CA ASP A 15 -10.57 12.28 -0.51
C ASP A 15 -10.22 11.15 0.46
N LEU A 16 -10.79 9.94 0.25
CA LEU A 16 -10.46 8.74 1.02
C LEU A 16 -9.00 8.30 0.85
N ILE A 17 -8.46 8.39 -0.37
CA ILE A 17 -7.03 8.12 -0.62
C ILE A 17 -6.16 9.06 0.20
N GLN A 18 -6.49 10.35 0.24
CA GLN A 18 -5.71 11.32 0.98
C GLN A 18 -5.74 11.02 2.49
N PHE A 19 -6.93 10.71 3.03
CA PHE A 19 -7.10 10.31 4.43
C PHE A 19 -6.22 9.09 4.79
N ASP A 20 -6.28 8.04 3.97
CA ASP A 20 -5.49 6.83 4.18
C ASP A 20 -3.98 7.07 4.07
N ALA A 21 -3.56 7.92 3.12
CA ALA A 21 -2.17 8.28 2.97
C ALA A 21 -1.65 9.07 4.17
N ASP A 22 -2.49 9.93 4.76
CA ASP A 22 -2.16 10.67 5.97
C ASP A 22 -2.07 9.73 7.19
N SER A 23 -2.96 8.74 7.31
CA SER A 23 -2.89 7.68 8.33
C SER A 23 -1.56 6.91 8.26
N ILE A 24 -1.15 6.47 7.07
CA ILE A 24 0.13 5.78 6.86
C ILE A 24 1.31 6.68 7.28
N ARG A 25 1.29 7.97 6.94
CA ARG A 25 2.37 8.90 7.34
C ARG A 25 2.41 9.11 8.85
N GLN A 26 1.27 9.16 9.52
CA GLN A 26 1.22 9.25 10.98
C GLN A 26 1.87 8.03 11.63
N ILE A 27 1.59 6.82 11.12
CA ILE A 27 2.24 5.58 11.59
C ILE A 27 3.75 5.63 11.37
N GLY A 28 4.18 5.97 10.16
CA GLY A 28 5.61 6.09 9.85
C GLY A 28 6.30 7.11 10.76
N SER A 29 5.68 8.28 10.97
CA SER A 29 6.19 9.32 11.85
C SER A 29 6.29 8.86 13.32
N ALA A 30 5.26 8.18 13.83
CA ALA A 30 5.27 7.62 15.19
C ALA A 30 6.42 6.60 15.39
N GLN A 31 6.80 5.89 14.33
CA GLN A 31 7.92 4.94 14.33
C GLN A 31 9.27 5.55 13.91
N ARG A 32 9.34 6.88 13.72
CA ARG A 32 10.52 7.61 13.20
C ARG A 32 11.03 7.08 11.86
N GLN A 33 10.13 6.56 11.03
CA GLN A 33 10.40 6.08 9.68
C GLN A 33 10.22 7.23 8.67
N ALA A 34 11.00 7.16 7.60
CA ALA A 34 10.87 7.98 6.42
C ALA A 34 9.48 7.78 5.79
N SER A 35 8.95 8.86 5.23
CA SER A 35 7.70 8.78 4.47
C SER A 35 7.85 7.82 3.29
N PRO A 36 6.81 7.05 2.96
CA PRO A 36 6.83 6.21 1.77
C PRO A 36 7.02 7.04 0.50
N ASP A 37 7.86 6.54 -0.40
CA ASP A 37 8.14 7.12 -1.71
C ASP A 37 7.40 6.40 -2.84
N VAL A 38 6.88 5.20 -2.60
CA VAL A 38 6.04 4.45 -3.54
C VAL A 38 4.64 4.29 -2.96
N TRP A 39 3.62 4.57 -3.78
CA TRP A 39 2.21 4.52 -3.38
C TRP A 39 1.39 3.82 -4.47
N LEU A 40 0.72 2.73 -4.09
CA LEU A 40 -0.19 1.97 -4.94
C LEU A 40 -1.58 2.00 -4.35
N VAL A 41 -2.54 2.45 -5.16
CA VAL A 41 -3.96 2.55 -4.82
C VAL A 41 -4.73 1.48 -5.61
N ASP A 42 -5.67 0.79 -4.96
CA ASP A 42 -6.68 -0.02 -5.63
C ASP A 42 -7.92 0.83 -5.98
N PRO A 43 -8.09 1.26 -7.25
CA PRO A 43 -9.19 2.15 -7.63
C PRO A 43 -10.56 1.49 -7.48
N ASP A 44 -10.66 0.17 -7.61
CA ASP A 44 -11.92 -0.55 -7.45
C ASP A 44 -12.35 -0.59 -5.99
N ALA A 45 -11.41 -0.82 -5.09
CA ALA A 45 -11.70 -0.79 -3.66
C ALA A 45 -12.18 0.61 -3.22
N TYR A 46 -11.57 1.70 -3.72
CA TYR A 46 -12.02 3.05 -3.35
C TYR A 46 -13.37 3.46 -3.98
N GLU A 47 -13.68 3.04 -5.21
CA GLU A 47 -14.96 3.38 -5.84
C GLU A 47 -16.12 2.54 -5.31
N LYS A 48 -15.90 1.24 -5.07
CA LYS A 48 -16.94 0.34 -4.54
C LYS A 48 -17.22 0.61 -3.07
N ASN A 49 -16.20 1.00 -2.30
CA ASN A 49 -16.31 1.22 -0.85
C ASN A 49 -16.61 2.68 -0.48
N GLY A 50 -17.45 3.37 -1.26
CA GLY A 50 -17.93 4.74 -0.99
C GLY A 50 -18.74 4.90 0.32
N ARG A 51 -18.71 3.91 1.23
CA ARG A 51 -19.23 3.98 2.59
C ARG A 51 -18.21 3.41 3.58
N VAL A 52 -18.15 4.07 4.73
CA VAL A 52 -17.23 3.87 5.87
C VAL A 52 -17.37 2.49 6.57
N LEU A 53 -18.15 1.55 6.04
CA LEU A 53 -18.41 0.23 6.64
C LEU A 53 -17.74 -0.86 5.79
N ARG A 54 -16.52 -1.28 6.11
CA ARG A 54 -16.10 -2.29 7.13
C ARG A 54 -16.11 -3.77 6.68
N ASP A 55 -16.25 -4.06 5.39
CA ASP A 55 -15.86 -5.37 4.86
C ASP A 55 -14.45 -5.27 4.26
N SER A 56 -13.44 -5.19 5.13
CA SER A 56 -12.06 -4.91 4.76
C SER A 56 -11.19 -6.17 4.83
N ASP A 57 -11.63 -7.24 4.17
CA ASP A 57 -10.86 -8.49 4.09
C ASP A 57 -9.56 -8.34 3.28
N SER A 58 -9.30 -7.16 2.68
CA SER A 58 -8.05 -6.89 1.98
C SER A 58 -7.66 -5.40 1.96
N PRO A 59 -6.36 -5.07 1.98
CA PRO A 59 -5.85 -3.72 1.81
C PRO A 59 -6.32 -3.07 0.51
N ARG A 60 -6.66 -1.77 0.59
CA ARG A 60 -7.02 -0.92 -0.57
C ARG A 60 -5.91 0.03 -1.01
N MET A 61 -4.88 0.20 -0.17
CA MET A 61 -3.67 0.94 -0.51
C MET A 61 -2.44 0.25 0.09
N LEU A 62 -1.38 0.18 -0.72
CA LEU A 62 -0.04 -0.19 -0.30
C LEU A 62 0.89 1.02 -0.46
N ALA A 63 1.82 1.19 0.46
CA ALA A 63 2.87 2.17 0.35
C ALA A 63 4.21 1.58 0.78
N TYR A 64 5.31 1.97 0.14
CA TYR A 64 6.63 1.45 0.47
C TYR A 64 7.64 2.57 0.65
N SER A 65 8.40 2.50 1.75
CA SER A 65 9.59 3.30 1.96
C SER A 65 10.81 2.50 1.51
N THR A 66 11.40 2.86 0.38
CA THR A 66 12.62 2.22 -0.14
C THR A 66 13.81 2.45 0.79
N LYS A 67 13.90 3.65 1.38
CA LYS A 67 14.96 4.05 2.31
C LYS A 67 15.00 3.17 3.57
N ASP A 68 13.86 2.98 4.22
CA ASP A 68 13.79 2.24 5.49
C ASP A 68 13.40 0.77 5.32
N ARG A 69 12.99 0.39 4.10
CA ARG A 69 12.49 -0.93 3.72
C ARG A 69 11.27 -1.31 4.55
N VAL A 70 10.27 -0.44 4.53
CA VAL A 70 9.01 -0.62 5.26
C VAL A 70 7.86 -0.60 4.29
N LEU A 71 7.08 -1.69 4.30
CA LEU A 71 5.83 -1.81 3.57
C LEU A 71 4.67 -1.48 4.52
N TYR A 72 3.83 -0.57 4.07
CA TYR A 72 2.62 -0.14 4.73
C TYR A 72 1.43 -0.65 3.92
N ALA A 73 0.40 -1.10 4.61
CA ALA A 73 -0.87 -1.46 4.00
C ALA A 73 -2.00 -0.82 4.81
N THR A 74 -3.05 -0.40 4.13
CA THR A 74 -4.27 0.08 4.78
C THR A 74 -5.49 -0.41 4.03
N ASP A 75 -6.49 -0.82 4.79
CA ASP A 75 -7.79 -1.28 4.31
C ASP A 75 -8.87 -0.20 4.49
N GLY A 76 -8.49 0.95 5.09
CA GLY A 76 -9.36 2.08 5.40
C GLY A 76 -9.88 2.14 6.83
N CYS A 77 -9.71 1.07 7.60
CA CYS A 77 -10.02 1.00 9.02
C CYS A 77 -8.76 0.76 9.85
N ASN A 78 -7.89 -0.11 9.37
CA ASN A 78 -6.64 -0.49 9.98
C ASN A 78 -5.49 -0.19 9.01
N SER A 79 -4.38 0.21 9.58
CA SER A 79 -3.14 0.40 8.84
C SER A 79 -2.04 -0.36 9.56
N CYS A 80 -1.27 -1.13 8.81
CA CYS A 80 -0.12 -1.88 9.32
C CYS A 80 1.15 -1.40 8.63
N ALA A 81 2.28 -1.57 9.33
CA ALA A 81 3.61 -1.29 8.84
C ALA A 81 4.50 -2.47 9.16
N ARG A 82 5.22 -2.99 8.16
CA ARG A 82 6.12 -4.12 8.34
C ARG A 82 7.44 -3.87 7.63
N ARG A 83 8.52 -4.02 8.38
CA ARG A 83 9.87 -3.95 7.82
C ARG A 83 10.16 -5.22 7.03
N VAL A 84 10.75 -5.07 5.86
CA VAL A 84 11.23 -6.18 5.04
C VAL A 84 12.75 -6.32 5.14
N PRO A 85 13.29 -7.55 5.19
CA PRO A 85 14.70 -7.80 5.46
C PRO A 85 15.63 -7.36 4.32
N MET A 86 15.09 -7.24 3.10
CA MET A 86 15.76 -6.75 1.90
C MET A 86 14.77 -5.95 1.03
N LYS A 87 15.22 -5.45 -0.11
CA LYS A 87 14.32 -4.77 -1.04
C LYS A 87 13.21 -5.72 -1.47
N LEU A 88 11.97 -5.23 -1.51
CA LEU A 88 10.79 -6.07 -1.76
C LEU A 88 10.90 -6.80 -3.11
N GLU A 89 11.40 -6.13 -4.14
CA GLU A 89 11.63 -6.68 -5.48
C GLU A 89 12.77 -7.72 -5.55
N SER A 90 13.58 -7.82 -4.51
CA SER A 90 14.67 -8.81 -4.40
C SER A 90 14.31 -10.01 -3.55
N LEU A 91 13.15 -10.00 -2.88
CA LEU A 91 12.70 -11.14 -2.09
C LEU A 91 12.40 -12.35 -2.98
N PRO A 92 12.72 -13.57 -2.54
CA PRO A 92 12.28 -14.79 -3.22
C PRO A 92 10.75 -14.82 -3.35
N SER A 93 10.25 -15.36 -4.46
CA SER A 93 8.81 -15.43 -4.74
C SER A 93 8.03 -16.19 -3.65
N SER A 94 8.64 -17.20 -3.01
CA SER A 94 8.05 -17.91 -1.88
C SER A 94 7.90 -17.03 -0.64
N GLU A 95 8.90 -16.21 -0.33
CA GLU A 95 8.86 -15.28 0.80
C GLU A 95 7.87 -14.13 0.55
N LEU A 96 7.78 -13.64 -0.69
CA LEU A 96 6.79 -12.64 -1.08
C LEU A 96 5.35 -13.14 -0.94
N LYS A 97 5.09 -14.39 -1.35
CA LYS A 97 3.77 -15.02 -1.18
C LYS A 97 3.41 -15.17 0.29
N GLN A 98 4.33 -15.73 1.09
CA GLN A 98 4.10 -15.87 2.53
C GLN A 98 3.89 -14.50 3.18
N PHE A 99 4.67 -13.50 2.80
CA PHE A 99 4.50 -12.14 3.30
C PHE A 99 3.13 -11.57 2.92
N ALA A 100 2.67 -11.77 1.68
CA ALA A 100 1.36 -11.29 1.27
C ALA A 100 0.24 -11.96 2.09
N GLU A 101 0.31 -13.28 2.29
CA GLU A 101 -0.64 -14.04 3.09
C GLU A 101 -0.66 -13.60 4.56
N ASP A 102 0.50 -13.50 5.20
CA ASP A 102 0.67 -13.07 6.60
C ASP A 102 0.07 -11.69 6.88
N ASN A 103 -0.05 -10.84 5.86
CA ASN A 103 -0.54 -9.46 5.99
C ASN A 103 -1.84 -9.25 5.20
N SER A 104 -2.51 -10.33 4.78
CA SER A 104 -3.78 -10.32 4.04
C SER A 104 -3.75 -9.44 2.78
N ILE A 105 -2.58 -9.30 2.14
CA ILE A 105 -2.40 -8.55 0.91
C ILE A 105 -2.81 -9.43 -0.27
N ARG A 106 -3.67 -8.92 -1.15
CA ARG A 106 -4.03 -9.65 -2.36
C ARG A 106 -2.82 -9.80 -3.29
N ALA A 107 -2.70 -10.97 -3.90
CA ALA A 107 -1.59 -11.28 -4.82
C ALA A 107 -1.48 -10.27 -5.97
N ASP A 108 -2.61 -9.86 -6.55
CA ASP A 108 -2.63 -8.88 -7.65
C ASP A 108 -2.05 -7.51 -7.25
N LEU A 109 -2.32 -7.05 -6.03
CA LEU A 109 -1.77 -5.78 -5.52
C LEU A 109 -0.27 -5.90 -5.22
N MET A 110 0.17 -7.04 -4.71
CA MET A 110 1.59 -7.30 -4.49
C MET A 110 2.36 -7.31 -5.82
N GLU A 111 1.84 -7.99 -6.84
CA GLU A 111 2.46 -8.04 -8.17
C GLU A 111 2.55 -6.64 -8.82
N LYS A 112 1.48 -5.84 -8.72
CA LYS A 112 1.49 -4.43 -9.17
C LYS A 112 2.55 -3.61 -8.44
N LEU A 113 2.69 -3.77 -7.12
CA LEU A 113 3.71 -3.07 -6.35
C LEU A 113 5.12 -3.46 -6.79
N LEU A 114 5.38 -4.75 -6.99
CA LEU A 114 6.67 -5.25 -7.47
C LEU A 114 7.01 -4.72 -8.87
N THR A 115 6.02 -4.66 -9.76
CA THR A 115 6.19 -4.09 -11.10
C THR A 115 6.59 -2.61 -11.03
N LEU A 116 6.05 -1.86 -10.07
CA LEU A 116 6.43 -0.46 -9.87
C LEU A 116 7.84 -0.28 -9.35
N LEU A 117 8.23 -1.13 -8.39
CA LEU A 117 9.58 -1.08 -7.84
C LEU A 117 10.62 -1.44 -8.89
N ALA A 118 10.33 -2.39 -9.77
CA ALA A 118 11.19 -2.71 -10.90
C ALA A 118 11.29 -1.56 -11.92
N GLY A 119 10.19 -0.84 -12.18
CA GLY A 119 10.18 0.32 -13.07
C GLY A 119 10.88 1.57 -12.52
N ASN A 120 10.94 1.72 -11.20
CA ASN A 120 11.61 2.83 -10.51
C ASN A 120 13.09 2.55 -10.18
N ALA A 121 13.59 1.34 -10.48
CA ALA A 121 14.98 0.95 -10.22
C ALA A 121 15.99 1.43 -11.29
N GLY A 122 15.57 2.32 -12.19
CA GLY A 122 16.36 2.91 -13.28
C GLY A 122 16.95 4.28 -12.94
#